data_AF-A0A7S3TFR4-F1
#
_entry.id   AF-A0A7S3TFR4-F1
#
_cell.length_a   1.000
_cell.length_b   1.000
_cell.length_c   1.000
_cell.angle_alpha   90.00
_cell.angle_beta   90.00
_cell.angle_gamma   90.00
#
_symmetry.space_group_name_H-M   'P 1'
#
loop_
_entity.id
_entity.type
_entity.pdbx_description
1 polymer ?
#
loop_
_entity_poly.entity_id
_entity_poly.type
_entity_poly.pdbx_seq_one_letter_code
_entity_poly.pdbx_strand_id
1 'polypeptide(L)'
;MVIDSIPFGPVFQVASACLVTHMLISYLIKSVVVTKAFHNALDAANASLDTRRSWAGWNLCMLTVMVGAYLSANTIPFFADLVDLLGASVTPLSCYILPIFAYARVLFDTPSLKRKISKFEYLILILELQFSLLLIVVGTWASVQTIMDSWHTYGYPFECHCNDMWNTCACSADHAGMEYCMAPDMKPFGQ
;
A
#
# COMPACT_ATOMS: atom_id res chain seq x y z
N MET A 1 9.45 -2.74 -10.26
CA MET A 1 8.07 -2.97 -10.77
C MET A 1 8.15 -3.60 -12.16
N VAL A 2 7.20 -4.46 -12.56
CA VAL A 2 7.25 -5.13 -13.90
C VAL A 2 7.34 -4.14 -15.06
N ILE A 3 6.79 -2.93 -14.88
CA ILE A 3 6.78 -1.88 -15.91
C ILE A 3 8.19 -1.34 -16.19
N ASP A 4 9.09 -1.40 -15.21
CA ASP A 4 10.43 -0.80 -15.29
C ASP A 4 11.36 -1.59 -16.23
N SER A 5 10.97 -2.83 -16.56
CA SER A 5 11.71 -3.71 -17.47
C SER A 5 11.18 -3.67 -18.92
N ILE A 6 10.09 -2.94 -19.19
CA ILE A 6 9.47 -2.90 -20.52
C ILE A 6 9.95 -1.64 -21.26
N PRO A 7 10.53 -1.76 -22.47
CA PRO A 7 10.97 -0.60 -23.22
C PRO A 7 9.78 0.27 -23.65
N PHE A 8 10.02 1.57 -23.79
CA PHE A 8 9.04 2.51 -24.31
C PHE A 8 8.50 2.06 -25.67
N GLY A 9 7.18 2.05 -25.82
CA GLY A 9 6.52 1.63 -27.05
C GLY A 9 5.04 1.31 -26.87
N PRO A 10 4.36 0.82 -27.91
CA PRO A 10 2.93 0.47 -27.85
C PRO A 10 2.65 -0.63 -26.82
N VAL A 11 3.60 -1.57 -26.61
CA VAL A 11 3.47 -2.63 -25.59
C VAL A 11 3.40 -2.03 -24.19
N PHE A 12 4.25 -1.05 -23.88
CA PHE A 12 4.22 -0.34 -22.59
C PHE A 12 2.90 0.41 -22.37
N GLN A 13 2.39 1.08 -23.41
CA GLN A 13 1.11 1.82 -23.32
C GLN A 13 -0.07 0.88 -23.04
N VAL A 14 -0.13 -0.26 -23.73
CA VAL A 14 -1.17 -1.27 -23.51
C VAL A 14 -1.05 -1.87 -22.10
N ALA A 15 0.16 -2.22 -21.66
CA ALA A 15 0.39 -2.73 -20.31
C ALA A 15 -0.04 -1.71 -19.23
N SER A 16 0.31 -0.44 -19.43
CA SER A 16 -0.08 0.65 -18.53
C SER A 16 -1.60 0.85 -18.48
N ALA A 17 -2.27 0.84 -19.63
CA ALA A 17 -3.73 0.94 -19.69
C ALA A 17 -4.43 -0.23 -18.98
N CYS A 18 -3.91 -1.45 -19.15
CA CYS A 18 -4.39 -2.64 -18.46
C CYS A 18 -4.21 -2.51 -16.93
N LEU A 19 -3.02 -2.07 -16.48
CA LEU A 19 -2.74 -1.85 -15.05
C LEU A 19 -3.64 -0.77 -14.44
N VAL A 20 -3.82 0.37 -15.11
CA VAL A 20 -4.73 1.43 -14.65
C VAL A 20 -6.16 0.91 -14.54
N THR A 21 -6.63 0.17 -15.54
CA THR A 21 -7.97 -0.45 -15.52
C THR A 21 -8.12 -1.43 -14.37
N HIS A 22 -7.13 -2.30 -14.18
CA HIS A 22 -7.12 -3.27 -13.08
C HIS A 22 -7.10 -2.59 -11.71
N MET A 23 -6.30 -1.54 -11.55
CA MET A 23 -6.23 -0.75 -10.30
C MET A 23 -7.53 -0.02 -10.02
N LEU A 24 -8.15 0.60 -11.04
CA LEU A 24 -9.44 1.29 -10.89
C LEU A 24 -10.54 0.34 -10.43
N ILE A 25 -10.70 -0.81 -11.10
CA ILE A 25 -11.72 -1.81 -10.73
C ILE A 25 -11.46 -2.34 -9.32
N SER A 26 -10.21 -2.68 -9.01
CA SER A 26 -9.83 -3.18 -7.68
C SER A 26 -10.08 -2.15 -6.58
N TYR A 27 -9.79 -0.87 -6.84
CA TYR A 27 -10.08 0.22 -5.91
C TYR A 27 -11.57 0.36 -5.65
N LEU A 28 -12.41 0.38 -6.69
CA LEU A 28 -13.86 0.53 -6.55
C LEU A 28 -14.50 -0.61 -5.73
N ILE A 29 -14.07 -1.86 -5.97
CA ILE A 29 -14.59 -3.01 -5.22
C ILE A 29 -14.16 -2.92 -3.75
N LYS A 30 -12.88 -2.66 -3.49
CA LYS A 30 -12.32 -2.58 -2.13
C LYS A 30 -12.90 -1.39 -1.35
N SER A 31 -13.06 -0.23 -2.00
CA SER A 31 -13.57 0.99 -1.35
C SER A 31 -15.00 0.81 -0.86
N VAL A 32 -15.86 0.10 -1.59
CA VAL A 32 -17.24 -0.19 -1.16
C VAL A 32 -17.25 -1.07 0.10
N VAL A 33 -16.42 -2.12 0.13
CA VAL A 33 -16.33 -3.01 1.31
C VAL A 33 -15.80 -2.27 2.53
N VAL A 34 -14.72 -1.50 2.36
CA VAL A 34 -14.11 -0.70 3.43
C VAL A 34 -15.10 0.34 3.95
N THR A 35 -15.74 1.10 3.07
CA THR A 35 -16.73 2.13 3.46
C THR A 35 -17.91 1.51 4.21
N LYS A 36 -18.38 0.34 3.79
CA LYS A 36 -19.43 -0.39 4.50
C LYS A 36 -19.00 -0.83 5.90
N ALA A 37 -17.76 -1.34 6.03
CA ALA A 37 -17.21 -1.71 7.33
C ALA A 37 -17.09 -0.49 8.25
N PHE A 38 -16.59 0.64 7.75
CA PHE A 38 -16.51 1.90 8.48
C PHE A 38 -17.90 2.43 8.89
N HIS A 39 -18.86 2.43 7.97
CA HIS A 39 -20.22 2.90 8.27
C HIS A 39 -20.90 2.02 9.33
N ASN A 40 -20.77 0.69 9.22
CA ASN A 40 -21.27 -0.23 10.24
C ASN A 40 -20.58 -0.04 11.60
N ALA A 41 -19.29 0.28 11.62
CA ALA A 41 -18.56 0.51 12.87
C ALA A 41 -18.96 1.82 13.56
N LEU A 42 -19.29 2.86 12.79
CA LEU A 42 -19.68 4.18 13.32
C LEU A 42 -21.17 4.29 13.67
N ASP A 43 -22.04 3.68 12.87
CA ASP A 43 -23.50 3.77 13.04
C ASP A 43 -24.20 2.47 12.62
N ALA A 44 -23.96 1.40 13.38
CA ALA A 44 -24.56 0.08 13.14
C ALA A 44 -26.09 0.10 13.07
N ALA A 45 -26.75 1.04 13.78
CA ALA A 45 -28.21 1.13 13.85
C ALA A 45 -28.83 1.66 12.55
N ASN A 46 -28.16 2.62 11.89
CA ASN A 46 -28.68 3.24 10.67
C ASN A 46 -28.05 2.69 9.39
N ALA A 47 -26.97 1.90 9.47
CA ALA A 47 -26.22 1.45 8.30
C ALA A 47 -27.03 0.59 7.31
N SER A 48 -28.10 -0.07 7.76
CA SER A 48 -28.99 -0.86 6.89
C SER A 48 -30.30 -0.16 6.52
N LEU A 49 -30.56 1.04 7.04
CA LEU A 49 -31.81 1.76 6.80
C LEU A 49 -31.69 2.67 5.57
N ASP A 50 -32.70 2.67 4.70
CA ASP A 50 -32.76 3.55 3.52
C ASP A 50 -33.28 4.95 3.90
N THR A 51 -32.55 5.63 4.79
CA THR A 51 -32.87 7.00 5.22
C THR A 51 -31.86 7.99 4.63
N ARG A 52 -32.28 9.24 4.40
CA ARG A 52 -31.37 10.31 3.94
C ARG A 52 -30.14 10.47 4.86
N ARG A 53 -30.31 10.23 6.16
CA ARG A 53 -29.23 10.27 7.15
C ARG A 53 -28.19 9.16 6.92
N SER A 54 -28.64 7.93 6.66
CA SER A 54 -27.76 6.80 6.32
C SER A 54 -26.97 7.07 5.03
N TRP A 55 -27.62 7.61 4.00
CA TRP A 55 -26.94 8.04 2.77
C TRP A 55 -25.90 9.14 3.01
N ALA A 56 -26.20 10.14 3.85
CA ALA A 56 -25.24 11.18 4.20
C ALA A 56 -24.04 10.60 4.97
N GLY A 57 -24.28 9.68 5.91
CA GLY A 57 -23.24 8.97 6.66
C GLY A 57 -22.34 8.13 5.75
N TRP A 58 -22.93 7.40 4.80
CA TRP A 58 -22.18 6.64 3.79
C TRP A 58 -21.29 7.54 2.94
N ASN A 59 -21.83 8.65 2.40
CA ASN A 59 -21.06 9.59 1.58
C ASN A 59 -19.90 10.22 2.36
N LEU A 60 -20.12 10.55 3.64
CA LEU A 60 -19.07 11.06 4.52
C LEU A 60 -17.95 10.02 4.74
N CYS A 61 -18.31 8.75 4.96
CA CYS A 61 -17.33 7.67 5.08
C CYS A 61 -16.52 7.50 3.79
N MET A 62 -17.19 7.49 2.62
CA MET A 62 -16.53 7.40 1.32
C MET A 62 -15.56 8.56 1.07
N LEU A 63 -16.00 9.79 1.37
CA LEU A 63 -15.17 10.99 1.26
C LEU A 63 -13.95 10.91 2.18
N THR A 64 -14.13 10.42 3.40
CA THR A 64 -13.04 10.25 4.38
C THR A 64 -11.99 9.25 3.88
N VAL A 65 -12.43 8.11 3.36
CA VAL A 65 -11.52 7.09 2.78
C VAL A 65 -10.78 7.65 1.56
N MET A 66 -11.49 8.38 0.68
CA MET A 66 -10.89 9.00 -0.51
C MET A 66 -9.84 10.06 -0.15
N VAL A 67 -10.14 10.94 0.81
CA VAL A 67 -9.19 11.96 1.30
C VAL A 67 -7.99 11.28 1.97
N GLY A 68 -8.19 10.23 2.77
CA GLY A 68 -7.11 9.47 3.36
C GLY A 68 -6.18 8.84 2.31
N ALA A 69 -6.74 8.23 1.26
CA ALA A 69 -5.97 7.67 0.16
C ALA A 69 -5.23 8.74 -0.66
N TYR A 70 -5.84 9.91 -0.87
CA TYR A 70 -5.18 11.03 -1.52
C TYR A 70 -4.01 11.55 -0.70
N LEU A 71 -4.19 11.73 0.61
CA LEU A 71 -3.12 12.18 1.50
C LEU A 71 -1.98 11.16 1.57
N SER A 72 -2.27 9.86 1.66
CA SER A 72 -1.21 8.83 1.66
C SER A 72 -0.43 8.80 0.35
N ALA A 73 -1.12 8.94 -0.79
CA ALA A 73 -0.49 9.00 -2.10
C ALA A 73 0.42 10.23 -2.30
N ASN A 74 0.14 11.35 -1.65
CA ASN A 74 0.98 12.55 -1.73
C ASN A 74 2.08 12.60 -0.66
N THR A 75 1.92 11.85 0.44
CA THR A 75 2.89 11.85 1.55
C THR A 75 4.08 10.95 1.26
N ILE A 76 3.86 9.82 0.60
CA ILE A 76 4.94 8.87 0.28
C ILE A 76 5.17 8.90 -1.24
N PRO A 77 6.26 9.52 -1.71
CA PRO A 77 6.48 9.78 -3.14
C PRO A 77 6.66 8.51 -3.98
N PHE A 78 6.99 7.36 -3.35
CA PHE A 78 7.16 6.08 -4.03
C PHE A 78 6.16 5.04 -3.56
N PHE A 79 5.34 4.57 -4.50
CA PHE A 79 4.37 3.50 -4.25
C PHE A 79 5.05 2.22 -3.74
N ALA A 80 6.28 1.92 -4.19
CA ALA A 80 7.03 0.75 -3.73
C ALA A 80 7.31 0.80 -2.22
N ASP A 81 7.86 1.91 -1.71
CA ASP A 81 8.18 2.07 -0.29
C ASP A 81 6.90 2.05 0.58
N LEU A 82 5.81 2.65 0.10
CA LEU A 82 4.51 2.58 0.77
C LEU A 82 4.00 1.13 0.83
N VAL A 83 4.08 0.40 -0.28
CA VAL A 83 3.65 -1.00 -0.36
C VAL A 83 4.51 -1.88 0.53
N ASP A 84 5.82 -1.65 0.60
CA ASP A 84 6.73 -2.37 1.49
C ASP A 84 6.42 -2.09 2.96
N LEU A 85 6.15 -0.82 3.31
CA LEU A 85 5.75 -0.44 4.66
C LEU A 85 4.41 -1.08 5.06
N LEU A 86 3.40 -1.03 4.18
CA LEU A 86 2.10 -1.67 4.40
C LEU A 86 2.25 -3.19 4.45
N GLY A 87 3.10 -3.75 3.61
CA GLY A 87 3.39 -5.17 3.54
C GLY A 87 4.07 -5.68 4.80
N ALA A 88 5.02 -4.93 5.35
CA ALA A 88 5.74 -5.26 6.58
C ALA A 88 4.86 -5.13 7.83
N SER A 89 3.94 -4.17 7.85
CA SER A 89 3.09 -3.88 9.03
C SER A 89 1.76 -4.65 9.02
N VAL A 90 1.00 -4.57 7.94
CA VAL A 90 -0.38 -5.07 7.87
C VAL A 90 -0.42 -6.56 7.50
N THR A 91 0.51 -7.05 6.68
CA THR A 91 0.51 -8.47 6.28
C THR A 91 0.69 -9.39 7.48
N PRO A 92 1.70 -9.20 8.36
CA PRO A 92 1.84 -10.15 9.46
C PRO A 92 0.70 -10.04 10.48
N LEU A 93 0.16 -8.83 10.68
CA LEU A 93 -1.03 -8.62 11.51
C LEU A 93 -2.24 -9.38 10.97
N SER A 94 -2.53 -9.27 9.67
CA SER A 94 -3.72 -9.86 9.06
C SER A 94 -3.59 -11.36 8.78
N CYS A 95 -2.40 -11.83 8.40
CA CYS A 95 -2.17 -13.21 7.99
C CYS A 95 -1.73 -14.14 9.11
N TYR A 96 -1.06 -13.64 10.15
CA TYR A 96 -0.59 -14.49 11.27
C TYR A 96 -1.34 -14.14 12.55
N ILE A 97 -1.27 -12.87 12.99
CA ILE A 97 -1.81 -12.48 14.30
C ILE A 97 -3.32 -12.69 14.36
N LEU A 98 -4.10 -12.16 13.41
CA LEU A 98 -5.57 -12.31 13.44
C LEU A 98 -6.03 -13.78 13.45
N PRO A 99 -5.53 -14.69 12.58
CA PRO A 99 -5.86 -16.11 12.65
C PRO A 99 -5.47 -16.77 13.97
N ILE A 100 -4.29 -16.47 14.52
CA ILE A 100 -3.85 -17.01 15.83
C ILE A 100 -4.82 -16.57 16.93
N PHE A 101 -5.20 -15.28 16.97
CA PHE A 101 -6.16 -14.77 17.94
C PHE A 101 -7.56 -15.37 17.77
N ALA A 102 -8.02 -15.52 16.52
CA ALA A 102 -9.30 -16.18 16.23
C ALA A 102 -9.28 -17.64 16.69
N TYR A 103 -8.19 -18.36 16.41
CA TYR A 103 -7.99 -19.73 16.85
C TYR A 103 -7.98 -19.85 18.38
N ALA A 104 -7.20 -19.01 19.05
CA ALA A 104 -7.14 -18.95 20.51
C ALA A 104 -8.52 -18.67 21.10
N ARG A 105 -9.29 -17.73 20.53
CA ARG A 105 -10.65 -17.41 20.98
C ARG A 105 -11.58 -18.62 20.89
N VAL A 106 -11.57 -19.36 19.78
CA VAL A 106 -12.39 -20.58 19.62
C VAL A 106 -12.03 -21.64 20.68
N LEU A 107 -10.75 -21.75 21.02
CA LEU A 107 -10.28 -22.68 22.07
C LEU A 107 -10.70 -22.25 23.48
N PHE A 108 -10.76 -20.94 23.75
CA PHE A 108 -11.29 -20.42 25.00
C PHE A 108 -12.80 -20.65 25.12
N ASP A 109 -13.54 -20.41 24.04
CA ASP A 109 -15.00 -20.54 24.01
C ASP A 109 -15.47 -22.00 24.00
N THR A 110 -14.62 -22.95 23.58
CA THR A 110 -14.96 -24.38 23.48
C THR A 110 -14.04 -25.26 24.36
N PRO A 111 -14.39 -25.51 25.63
CA PRO A 111 -13.54 -26.23 26.59
C PRO A 111 -13.21 -27.68 26.17
N SER A 112 -14.08 -28.31 25.38
CA SER A 112 -13.88 -29.66 24.87
C SER A 112 -12.71 -29.76 23.88
N LEU A 113 -12.40 -28.68 23.15
CA LEU A 113 -11.26 -28.58 22.24
C LEU A 113 -9.96 -28.28 23.00
N LYS A 114 -10.02 -27.47 24.06
CA LYS A 114 -8.85 -27.12 24.88
C LYS A 114 -8.10 -28.35 25.42
N ARG A 115 -8.82 -29.44 25.71
CA ARG A 115 -8.24 -30.69 26.22
C ARG A 115 -7.50 -31.51 25.16
N LYS A 116 -7.67 -31.19 23.88
CA LYS A 116 -7.10 -31.93 22.73
C LYS A 116 -5.85 -31.30 22.13
N ILE A 117 -5.52 -30.05 22.49
CA ILE A 117 -4.35 -29.36 21.94
C ILE A 117 -3.08 -30.07 22.42
N SER A 118 -2.24 -30.45 21.46
CA SER A 118 -0.91 -30.97 21.75
C SER A 118 0.00 -29.84 22.24
N LYS A 119 0.89 -30.12 23.20
CA LYS A 119 1.93 -29.15 23.63
C LYS A 119 2.75 -28.63 22.46
N PHE A 120 2.93 -29.45 21.43
CA PHE A 120 3.65 -29.09 20.20
C PHE A 120 2.92 -28.01 19.39
N GLU A 121 1.60 -28.12 19.28
CA GLU A 121 0.77 -27.14 18.58
C GLU A 121 0.78 -25.79 19.30
N TYR A 122 0.69 -25.80 20.63
CA TYR A 122 0.83 -24.59 21.44
C TYR A 122 2.20 -23.92 21.28
N LEU A 123 3.27 -24.72 21.19
CA LEU A 123 4.62 -24.22 20.93
C LEU A 123 4.72 -23.54 19.56
N ILE A 124 4.14 -24.16 18.51
CA ILE A 124 4.12 -23.57 17.15
C ILE A 124 3.41 -22.22 17.16
N LEU A 125 2.24 -22.12 17.79
CA LEU A 125 1.48 -20.86 17.86
C LEU A 125 2.28 -19.74 18.54
N ILE A 126 3.01 -20.06 19.61
CA ILE A 126 3.88 -19.08 20.28
C ILE A 126 5.01 -18.65 19.35
N LEU A 127 5.69 -19.59 18.68
CA LEU A 127 6.79 -19.28 17.77
C LEU A 127 6.32 -18.45 16.57
N GLU A 128 5.18 -18.79 15.99
CA GLU A 128 4.56 -18.06 14.88
C GLU A 128 4.16 -16.65 15.29
N LEU A 129 3.58 -16.49 16.49
CA LEU A 129 3.25 -15.18 17.05
C LEU A 129 4.51 -14.32 17.27
N GLN A 130 5.56 -14.89 17.86
CA GLN A 130 6.83 -14.18 18.08
C GLN A 130 7.49 -13.79 16.75
N PHE A 131 7.50 -14.70 15.78
CA PHE A 131 8.04 -14.43 14.44
C PHE A 131 7.25 -13.32 13.74
N SER A 132 5.92 -13.33 13.83
CA SER A 132 5.08 -12.26 13.27
C SER A 132 5.32 -10.92 13.93
N LEU A 133 5.51 -10.87 15.26
CA LEU A 133 5.83 -9.62 15.96
C LEU A 133 7.21 -9.10 15.54
N LEU A 134 8.19 -9.98 15.39
CA LEU A 134 9.51 -9.62 14.89
C LEU A 134 9.43 -9.06 13.46
N LEU A 135 8.67 -9.70 12.57
CA LEU A 135 8.47 -9.21 11.20
C LEU A 135 7.83 -7.81 11.18
N ILE A 136 6.83 -7.55 12.03
CA ILE A 136 6.22 -6.22 12.12
C ILE A 136 7.25 -5.20 12.59
N VAL A 137 7.97 -5.47 13.68
CA VAL A 137 8.89 -4.48 14.26
C VAL A 137 10.08 -4.24 13.35
N VAL A 138 10.79 -5.30 12.94
CA VAL A 138 12.00 -5.19 12.13
C VAL A 138 11.68 -4.76 10.71
N GLY A 139 10.61 -5.31 10.11
CA GLY A 139 10.19 -4.95 8.76
C GLY A 139 9.73 -3.50 8.67
N THR A 140 8.86 -3.06 9.58
CA THR A 140 8.39 -1.66 9.61
C THR A 140 9.56 -0.71 9.87
N TRP A 141 10.47 -1.05 10.79
CA TRP A 141 11.67 -0.24 11.05
C TRP A 141 12.55 -0.11 9.80
N ALA A 142 12.83 -1.22 9.11
CA ALA A 142 13.64 -1.22 7.90
C ALA A 142 12.98 -0.37 6.78
N SER A 143 11.67 -0.53 6.56
CA SER A 143 10.94 0.28 5.55
C SER A 143 10.94 1.77 5.90
N VAL A 144 10.75 2.14 7.18
CA VAL A 144 10.83 3.54 7.62
C VAL A 144 12.23 4.11 7.42
N GLN A 145 13.27 3.34 7.73
CA GLN A 145 14.65 3.78 7.54
C GLN A 145 14.94 4.04 6.06
N THR A 146 14.51 3.16 5.15
CA THR A 146 14.65 3.37 3.70
C THR A 146 13.97 4.65 3.24
N ILE A 147 12.76 4.93 3.74
CA ILE A 147 12.01 6.17 3.42
C ILE A 147 12.77 7.40 3.94
N MET A 148 13.33 7.34 5.15
CA MET A 148 14.09 8.44 5.75
C MET A 148 15.41 8.71 5.03
N ASP A 149 16.18 7.66 4.74
CA ASP A 149 17.48 7.77 4.07
C ASP A 149 17.34 8.33 2.65
N SER A 150 16.21 8.03 2.02
CA SER A 150 15.93 8.46 0.66
C SER A 150 15.20 9.82 0.58
N TRP A 151 14.81 10.40 1.74
CA TRP A 151 14.05 11.66 1.80
C TRP A 151 14.75 12.82 1.08
N HIS A 152 16.08 12.90 1.15
CA HIS A 152 16.85 13.94 0.47
C HIS A 152 16.82 13.85 -1.05
N THR A 153 16.64 12.64 -1.60
CA THR A 153 16.50 12.40 -3.04
C THR A 153 15.10 12.77 -3.53
N TYR A 154 14.12 12.79 -2.63
CA TYR A 154 12.70 12.80 -2.94
C TYR A 154 11.97 14.11 -2.59
N GLY A 155 12.69 15.12 -2.10
CA GLY A 155 12.16 16.44 -1.76
C GLY A 155 10.99 16.45 -0.77
N TYR A 156 10.27 17.57 -0.69
CA TYR A 156 9.16 17.72 0.27
C TYR A 156 7.85 17.14 -0.29
N PRO A 157 6.93 16.66 0.58
CA PRO A 157 5.60 16.25 0.15
C PRO A 157 4.90 17.41 -0.57
N PHE A 158 4.17 17.09 -1.65
CA PHE A 158 3.51 18.04 -2.56
C PHE A 158 4.43 18.88 -3.47
N GLU A 159 5.75 18.66 -3.47
CA GLU A 159 6.61 19.24 -4.51
C GLU A 159 6.52 18.43 -5.81
N CYS A 160 6.44 19.12 -6.95
CA CYS A 160 6.52 18.49 -8.26
C CYS A 160 7.89 17.85 -8.44
N HIS A 161 7.97 16.54 -8.27
CA HIS A 161 9.19 15.77 -8.46
C HIS A 161 9.44 15.44 -9.91
N CYS A 162 10.70 15.57 -10.29
CA CYS A 162 11.13 15.56 -11.67
C CYS A 162 12.22 14.52 -11.96
N ASN A 163 12.84 13.98 -10.91
CA ASN A 163 13.69 12.80 -11.02
C ASN A 163 12.80 11.56 -11.17
N ASP A 164 13.09 10.75 -12.18
CA ASP A 164 12.49 9.44 -12.49
C ASP A 164 11.01 9.42 -12.92
N MET A 165 10.38 10.57 -13.16
CA MET A 165 9.05 10.66 -13.80
C MET A 165 9.13 10.92 -15.31
N TRP A 166 8.38 10.12 -16.07
CA TRP A 166 8.68 9.68 -17.44
C TRP A 166 8.61 10.71 -18.57
N ASN A 167 8.30 12.00 -18.36
CA ASN A 167 8.30 12.96 -19.48
C ASN A 167 8.36 14.47 -19.17
N THR A 168 8.39 14.92 -17.90
CA THR A 168 8.18 16.36 -17.61
C THR A 168 9.31 17.08 -16.89
N CYS A 169 10.48 16.46 -16.73
CA CYS A 169 11.68 17.24 -16.47
C CYS A 169 12.87 16.70 -17.23
N ALA A 170 13.61 17.64 -17.81
CA ALA A 170 14.76 17.47 -18.68
C ALA A 170 15.49 16.14 -18.49
N CYS A 171 15.31 15.23 -19.45
CA CYS A 171 16.27 14.21 -19.85
C CYS A 171 17.19 13.68 -18.73
N SER A 172 16.72 12.73 -17.94
CA SER A 172 17.63 11.87 -17.18
C SER A 172 18.50 11.12 -18.19
N ALA A 173 19.76 11.54 -18.32
CA ALA A 173 20.72 11.02 -19.29
C ALA A 173 21.07 9.53 -19.04
N ASP A 174 20.67 8.99 -17.89
CA ASP A 174 21.10 7.67 -17.41
C ASP A 174 20.09 6.54 -17.71
N HIS A 175 18.96 6.82 -18.40
CA HIS A 175 17.95 5.81 -18.72
C HIS A 175 18.00 5.28 -20.16
N ALA A 176 17.98 3.96 -20.29
CA ALA A 176 17.95 3.25 -21.56
C ALA A 176 16.70 3.59 -22.39
N GLY A 177 16.89 3.93 -23.68
CA GLY A 177 15.81 4.31 -24.60
C GLY A 177 15.57 5.81 -24.75
N MET A 178 16.36 6.66 -24.08
CA MET A 178 16.31 8.12 -24.15
C MET A 178 17.38 8.72 -25.07
N GLU A 179 17.80 8.01 -26.13
CA GLU A 179 18.82 8.45 -27.10
C GLU A 179 18.46 9.78 -27.80
N TYR A 180 17.19 10.19 -27.76
CA TYR A 180 16.64 11.39 -28.41
C TYR A 180 16.67 12.64 -27.53
N CYS A 181 17.07 12.49 -26.26
CA CYS A 181 17.29 13.60 -25.35
C CYS A 181 18.62 14.27 -25.68
N MET A 182 18.62 15.15 -26.69
CA MET A 182 19.80 15.95 -27.01
C MET A 182 20.15 16.80 -25.79
N ALA A 183 21.34 16.59 -25.22
CA ALA A 183 21.91 17.51 -24.25
C ALA A 183 21.85 18.92 -24.85
N PRO A 184 21.27 19.92 -24.16
CA PRO A 184 21.32 21.29 -24.63
C PRO A 184 22.78 21.74 -24.58
N ASP A 185 23.42 21.75 -25.74
CA ASP A 185 24.68 22.44 -26.06
C ASP A 185 25.73 22.46 -24.92
N MET A 186 26.49 21.36 -24.78
CA MET A 186 27.87 21.53 -24.33
C MET A 186 28.62 22.31 -25.41
N LYS A 187 28.66 23.64 -25.28
CA LYS A 187 29.60 24.46 -26.04
C LYS A 187 31.02 23.96 -25.74
N PRO A 188 31.86 23.72 -26.76
CA PRO A 188 33.25 23.38 -26.51
C PRO A 188 33.91 24.54 -25.76
N PHE A 189 34.47 24.24 -24.59
CA PHE A 189 35.40 25.14 -23.91
C PHE A 189 36.66 25.24 -24.78
N GLY A 190 36.75 26.27 -25.60
CA GLY A 190 37.93 26.60 -26.39
C GLY A 190 37.66 26.73 -27.89
N GLN A 191 37.18 27.91 -28.28
CA GLN A 191 37.54 28.61 -29.52
C GLN A 191 37.13 30.08 -29.43
#